data_AF-A0A3C2A896-F1
#
_entry.id   AF-A0A3C2A896-F1
#
_cell.length_a   1.000
_cell.length_b   1.000
_cell.length_c   1.000
_cell.angle_alpha   90.00
_cell.angle_beta   90.00
_cell.angle_gamma   90.00
#
_symmetry.space_group_name_H-M   'P 1'
#
loop_
_entity.id
_entity.type
_entity.pdbx_description
1 polymer ?
#
loop_
_entity_poly.entity_id
_entity_poly.type
_entity_poly.pdbx_seq_one_letter_code
_entity_poly.pdbx_strand_id
1 'polypeptide(L)'
;VYNADAYTTMPDATAEELIQKMPGIVVENGSVQAQGEDVQQVLVDGRRFFSTDPTLALRSMPAEVIQRIEVFDQQSEQSQFTGFDDGNEQKTLNLVTRENMRQGQFGKVYAGYGYENKYKAGGSVNFFNNDRRLAVIGQSNNINQQNFSSEDILGVTGST
;
A
#
# COMPACT_ATOMS: atom_id res chain seq x y z
N VAL A 1 -12.15 -13.98 2.28
CA VAL A 1 -11.19 -12.98 2.81
C VAL A 1 -9.89 -13.71 3.14
N TYR A 2 -8.77 -13.22 2.61
CA TYR A 2 -7.42 -13.77 2.82
C TYR A 2 -6.57 -12.74 3.56
N ASN A 3 -5.85 -13.16 4.60
CA ASN A 3 -4.91 -12.30 5.32
C ASN A 3 -3.57 -12.30 4.58
N ALA A 4 -3.06 -11.14 4.18
CA ALA A 4 -1.78 -11.03 3.47
C ALA A 4 -0.59 -11.41 4.35
N ASP A 5 -0.66 -11.15 5.67
CA ASP A 5 0.42 -11.48 6.62
C ASP A 5 0.61 -12.99 6.84
N ALA A 6 -0.38 -13.80 6.47
CA ALA A 6 -0.28 -15.25 6.55
C ALA A 6 0.62 -15.85 5.45
N TYR A 7 0.98 -15.06 4.43
CA TYR A 7 1.75 -15.53 3.28
C TYR A 7 3.08 -14.78 3.21
N THR A 8 4.18 -15.46 3.53
CA THR A 8 5.52 -14.90 3.41
C THR A 8 5.88 -14.70 1.95
N THR A 9 6.01 -13.45 1.51
CA THR A 9 6.54 -13.07 0.20
C THR A 9 8.00 -12.66 0.29
N MET A 10 8.69 -12.61 -0.86
CA MET A 10 10.05 -12.07 -0.90
C MET A 10 10.02 -10.56 -0.60
N PRO A 11 11.13 -9.98 -0.10
CA PRO A 11 11.33 -8.55 -0.17
C PRO A 11 11.15 -8.12 -1.64
N ASP A 12 10.41 -7.04 -1.89
CA ASP A 12 10.07 -6.53 -3.23
C ASP A 12 9.02 -7.31 -4.03
N ALA A 13 8.35 -8.31 -3.42
CA ALA A 13 7.28 -9.02 -4.10
C ALA A 13 6.10 -8.10 -4.45
N THR A 14 5.47 -8.37 -5.58
CA THR A 14 4.28 -7.71 -6.09
C THR A 14 2.99 -8.35 -5.55
N ALA A 15 1.87 -7.65 -5.67
CA ALA A 15 0.56 -8.18 -5.32
C ALA A 15 0.19 -9.42 -6.15
N GLU A 16 0.63 -9.51 -7.42
CA GLU A 16 0.52 -10.70 -8.26
C GLU A 16 1.19 -11.92 -7.60
N GLU A 17 2.42 -11.77 -7.12
CA GLU A 17 3.17 -12.83 -6.46
C GLU A 17 2.60 -13.20 -5.08
N LEU A 18 1.97 -12.25 -4.39
CA LEU A 18 1.25 -12.49 -3.15
C LEU A 18 -0.01 -13.34 -3.38
N ILE A 19 -0.84 -12.97 -4.37
CA ILE A 19 -2.11 -13.66 -4.64
C ILE A 19 -1.87 -15.08 -5.18
N GLN A 20 -0.77 -15.30 -5.91
CA GLN A 20 -0.42 -16.61 -6.44
C GLN A 20 -0.13 -17.64 -5.33
N LYS A 21 0.23 -17.19 -4.13
CA LYS A 21 0.43 -18.06 -2.96
C LYS A 21 -0.86 -18.37 -2.21
N MET A 22 -1.97 -17.71 -2.55
CA MET A 22 -3.25 -17.91 -1.88
C MET A 22 -3.98 -19.14 -2.44
N PRO A 23 -4.59 -19.97 -1.58
CA PRO A 23 -5.34 -21.13 -2.04
C PRO A 23 -6.56 -20.69 -2.85
N GLY A 24 -6.80 -21.36 -3.99
CA GLY A 24 -7.93 -21.05 -4.86
C GLY A 24 -7.73 -19.80 -5.72
N ILE A 25 -6.54 -19.19 -5.75
CA ILE A 25 -6.19 -18.19 -6.76
C ILE A 25 -5.18 -18.78 -7.73
N VAL A 26 -5.43 -18.61 -9.03
CA VAL A 26 -4.55 -19.03 -10.11
C VAL A 26 -4.25 -17.83 -10.99
N VAL A 27 -2.98 -17.60 -11.29
CA VAL A 27 -2.56 -16.54 -12.21
C VAL A 27 -1.91 -17.22 -13.42
N GLU A 28 -2.54 -17.12 -14.57
CA GLU A 28 -2.07 -17.72 -15.82
C GLU A 28 -2.11 -16.69 -16.95
N ASN A 29 -0.98 -16.49 -17.64
CA ASN A 29 -0.86 -15.58 -18.80
C ASN A 29 -1.33 -14.14 -18.54
N GLY A 30 -1.27 -13.67 -17.29
CA GLY A 30 -1.78 -12.36 -16.91
C GLY A 30 -3.29 -12.30 -16.74
N SER A 31 -3.99 -13.42 -16.70
CA SER A 31 -5.37 -13.52 -16.19
C SER A 31 -5.35 -14.07 -14.77
N VAL A 32 -6.24 -13.56 -13.92
CA VAL A 32 -6.40 -14.02 -12.55
C VAL A 32 -7.72 -14.77 -12.43
N GLN A 33 -7.65 -15.99 -11.91
CA GLN A 33 -8.80 -16.81 -11.56
C GLN A 33 -8.89 -16.94 -10.05
N ALA A 34 -10.07 -16.77 -9.51
CA ALA A 34 -10.36 -17.02 -8.11
C ALA A 34 -11.50 -18.05 -8.01
N GLN A 35 -11.26 -19.14 -7.30
CA GLN A 35 -12.20 -20.24 -7.08
C GLN A 35 -12.70 -20.91 -8.38
N GLY A 36 -11.91 -20.85 -9.45
CA GLY A 36 -12.25 -21.43 -10.75
C GLY A 36 -13.01 -20.49 -11.68
N GLU A 37 -13.22 -19.23 -11.29
CA GLU A 37 -13.87 -18.20 -12.09
C GLU A 37 -12.88 -17.06 -12.40
N ASP A 38 -12.98 -16.47 -13.60
CA ASP A 38 -12.14 -15.35 -14.01
C ASP A 38 -12.49 -14.09 -13.22
N VAL A 39 -11.47 -13.45 -12.64
CA VAL A 39 -11.60 -12.16 -11.96
C VAL A 39 -11.72 -11.07 -13.02
N GLN A 40 -12.91 -10.49 -13.15
CA GLN A 40 -13.18 -9.44 -14.13
C GLN A 40 -12.77 -8.05 -13.61
N GLN A 41 -12.70 -7.88 -12.29
CA GLN A 41 -12.44 -6.60 -11.67
C GLN A 41 -11.46 -6.68 -10.49
N VAL A 42 -10.52 -5.74 -10.44
CA VAL A 42 -9.63 -5.53 -9.30
C VAL A 42 -9.86 -4.13 -8.71
N LEU A 43 -10.11 -4.10 -7.41
CA LEU A 43 -10.31 -2.90 -6.61
C LEU A 43 -9.13 -2.71 -5.65
N VAL A 44 -8.84 -1.45 -5.32
CA VAL A 44 -7.90 -1.05 -4.27
C VAL A 44 -8.67 -0.20 -3.28
N ASP A 45 -8.76 -0.64 -2.03
CA ASP A 45 -9.57 0.01 -0.97
C ASP A 45 -11.00 0.34 -1.43
N GLY A 46 -11.63 -0.58 -2.18
CA GLY A 46 -12.99 -0.42 -2.71
C GLY A 46 -13.10 0.53 -3.91
N ARG A 47 -12.00 1.01 -4.47
CA ARG A 47 -11.98 1.89 -5.65
C ARG A 47 -11.32 1.21 -6.84
N ARG A 48 -11.84 1.45 -8.05
CA ARG A 48 -11.20 1.00 -9.29
C ARG A 48 -9.89 1.74 -9.47
N PHE A 49 -8.79 0.98 -9.53
CA PHE A 49 -7.45 1.55 -9.65
C PHE A 49 -7.07 1.78 -11.13
N PHE A 50 -7.39 0.82 -12.01
CA PHE A 50 -7.22 0.94 -13.47
C PHE A 50 -8.48 0.50 -14.20
N SER A 51 -9.00 1.34 -15.10
CA SER A 51 -10.26 1.09 -15.82
C SER A 51 -10.14 0.14 -17.00
N THR A 52 -8.92 -0.13 -17.50
CA THR A 52 -8.71 -0.84 -18.77
C THR A 52 -8.08 -2.22 -18.60
N ASP A 53 -7.37 -2.45 -17.49
CA ASP A 53 -6.70 -3.73 -17.23
C ASP A 53 -6.62 -3.99 -15.71
N PRO A 54 -7.39 -4.97 -15.21
CA PRO A 54 -7.39 -5.32 -13.79
C PRO A 54 -6.03 -5.83 -13.28
N THR A 55 -5.16 -6.31 -14.17
CA THR A 55 -3.89 -6.96 -13.81
C THR A 55 -2.74 -5.98 -13.61
N LEU A 56 -2.87 -4.75 -14.12
CA LEU A 56 -1.91 -3.67 -13.87
C LEU A 56 -1.82 -3.30 -12.39
N ALA A 57 -2.95 -3.35 -11.67
CA ALA A 57 -2.98 -3.08 -10.24
C ALA A 57 -2.14 -4.11 -9.47
N LEU A 58 -2.16 -5.37 -9.92
CA LEU A 58 -1.45 -6.47 -9.27
C LEU A 58 0.07 -6.42 -9.52
N ARG A 59 0.48 -5.95 -10.69
CA ARG A 59 1.89 -5.82 -11.09
C ARG A 59 2.57 -4.57 -10.56
N SER A 60 1.82 -3.50 -10.35
CA SER A 60 2.36 -2.20 -9.91
C SER A 60 2.34 -2.01 -8.38
N MET A 61 1.60 -2.83 -7.65
CA MET A 61 1.45 -2.70 -6.21
C MET A 61 2.40 -3.64 -5.46
N PRO A 62 3.25 -3.11 -4.56
CA PRO A 62 4.04 -3.94 -3.67
C PRO A 62 3.16 -4.78 -2.73
N ALA A 63 3.52 -6.05 -2.48
CA ALA A 63 2.81 -6.93 -1.56
C ALA A 63 2.81 -6.39 -0.12
N GLU A 64 3.85 -5.65 0.26
CA GLU A 64 3.99 -5.07 1.59
C GLU A 64 2.90 -4.05 1.94
N VAL A 65 2.32 -3.35 0.96
CA VAL A 65 1.28 -2.36 1.23
C VAL A 65 -0.10 -2.99 1.42
N ILE A 66 -0.26 -4.28 1.11
CA ILE A 66 -1.53 -5.01 1.19
C ILE A 66 -1.67 -5.64 2.57
N GLN A 67 -2.83 -5.42 3.19
CA GLN A 67 -3.22 -5.99 4.47
C GLN A 67 -3.98 -7.30 4.30
N ARG A 68 -4.97 -7.29 3.41
CA ARG A 68 -5.86 -8.41 3.14
C ARG A 68 -6.39 -8.32 1.73
N ILE A 69 -6.82 -9.47 1.23
CA ILE A 69 -7.42 -9.61 -0.09
C ILE A 69 -8.81 -10.17 0.08
N GLU A 70 -9.77 -9.50 -0.50
CA GLU A 70 -11.18 -9.89 -0.47
C GLU A 70 -11.56 -10.36 -1.87
N VAL A 71 -12.21 -11.51 -1.92
CA VAL A 71 -12.76 -12.07 -3.16
C VAL A 71 -14.25 -12.19 -2.92
N PHE A 72 -15.04 -11.58 -3.79
CA PHE A 72 -16.49 -11.57 -3.70
C PHE A 72 -17.12 -11.41 -5.09
N ASP A 73 -18.38 -11.79 -5.19
CA ASP A 73 -19.20 -11.57 -6.36
C ASP A 73 -19.83 -10.19 -6.28
N GLN A 74 -19.68 -9.42 -7.36
CA GLN A 74 -20.24 -8.08 -7.47
C GLN A 74 -21.20 -8.03 -8.66
N GLN A 75 -22.32 -7.32 -8.51
CA GLN A 75 -23.23 -7.07 -9.62
C GLN A 75 -22.49 -6.45 -10.81
N SER A 76 -22.96 -6.72 -12.02
CA SER A 76 -22.38 -6.13 -13.22
C SER A 76 -22.34 -4.59 -13.15
N GLU A 77 -21.40 -3.99 -13.89
CA GLU A 77 -21.33 -2.52 -13.97
C GLU A 77 -22.65 -1.91 -14.44
N GLN A 78 -23.32 -2.57 -15.39
CA GLN A 78 -24.61 -2.15 -15.91
C GLN A 78 -25.68 -2.19 -14.82
N SER A 79 -25.70 -3.24 -13.99
CA SER A 79 -26.65 -3.36 -12.88
C SER A 79 -26.38 -2.35 -11.78
N GLN A 80 -25.11 -2.10 -11.43
CA GLN A 80 -24.75 -1.05 -10.48
C GLN A 80 -25.11 0.35 -10.98
N PHE A 81 -24.97 0.59 -12.29
CA PHE A 81 -25.26 1.88 -12.90
C PHE A 81 -26.76 2.13 -13.07
N THR A 82 -27.51 1.11 -13.50
CA THR A 82 -28.94 1.23 -13.78
C THR A 82 -29.84 0.94 -12.58
N GLY A 83 -29.31 0.27 -11.55
CA GLY A 83 -30.09 -0.24 -10.43
C GLY A 83 -30.96 -1.46 -10.77
N PHE A 84 -30.88 -1.97 -12.01
CA PHE A 84 -31.60 -3.16 -12.45
C PHE A 84 -30.67 -4.36 -12.46
N ASP A 85 -31.03 -5.39 -11.69
CA ASP A 85 -30.29 -6.66 -11.67
C ASP A 85 -30.45 -7.38 -13.02
N ASP A 86 -29.33 -7.56 -13.72
CA ASP A 86 -29.27 -8.26 -15.00
C ASP A 86 -28.97 -9.76 -14.83
N GLY A 87 -28.83 -10.23 -13.58
CA GLY A 87 -28.49 -11.60 -13.23
C GLY A 87 -27.03 -11.97 -13.50
N ASN A 88 -26.18 -11.00 -13.86
CA ASN A 88 -24.76 -11.22 -14.12
C ASN A 88 -23.94 -10.74 -12.91
N GLU A 89 -23.33 -11.69 -12.23
CA GLU A 89 -22.34 -11.43 -11.19
C GLU A 89 -20.93 -11.52 -11.79
N GLN A 90 -20.05 -10.63 -11.36
CA GLN A 90 -18.66 -10.59 -11.75
C GLN A 90 -17.78 -10.83 -10.52
N LYS A 91 -16.89 -11.82 -10.61
CA LYS A 91 -15.88 -12.04 -9.59
C LYS A 91 -14.96 -10.84 -9.49
N THR A 92 -14.92 -10.26 -8.30
CA THR A 92 -14.15 -9.07 -7.97
C THR A 92 -13.13 -9.37 -6.88
N LEU A 93 -11.93 -8.85 -7.05
CA LEU A 93 -10.84 -8.95 -6.08
C LEU A 93 -10.54 -7.55 -5.53
N ASN A 94 -10.66 -7.35 -4.22
CA ASN A 94 -10.35 -6.10 -3.55
C ASN A 94 -9.07 -6.23 -2.72
N LEU A 95 -8.08 -5.41 -3.06
CA LEU A 95 -6.80 -5.26 -2.37
C LEU A 95 -6.99 -4.20 -1.28
N VAL A 96 -7.08 -4.63 -0.03
CA VAL A 96 -7.19 -3.71 1.11
C VAL A 96 -5.78 -3.35 1.56
N THR A 97 -5.47 -2.06 1.54
CA THR A 97 -4.16 -1.58 1.97
C THR A 97 -4.04 -1.59 3.50
N ARG A 98 -2.81 -1.68 4.02
CA ARG A 98 -2.54 -1.64 5.47
C ARG A 98 -3.02 -0.34 6.09
N GLU A 99 -3.98 -0.44 7.01
CA GLU A 99 -4.44 0.66 7.87
C GLU A 99 -3.33 1.29 8.71
N ASN A 100 -2.26 0.54 9.02
CA ASN A 100 -1.12 1.01 9.82
C ASN A 100 -0.26 2.09 9.14
N MET A 101 -0.60 2.51 7.92
CA MET A 101 -0.07 3.74 7.32
C MET A 101 -0.96 4.98 7.59
N ARG A 102 -2.19 4.79 8.09
CA ARG A 102 -3.14 5.88 8.43
C ARG A 102 -3.03 6.32 9.89
N GLN A 103 -2.60 5.41 10.77
CA GLN A 103 -2.32 5.66 12.18
C GLN A 103 -1.01 4.95 12.54
N GLY A 104 0.01 5.73 12.90
CA GLY A 104 1.33 5.16 13.17
C GLY A 104 2.34 6.22 13.59
N GLN A 105 3.41 5.76 14.23
CA GLN A 105 4.58 6.58 14.49
C GLN A 105 5.80 5.95 13.82
N PHE A 106 6.54 6.74 13.04
CA PHE A 106 7.79 6.29 12.44
C PHE A 106 8.88 7.31 12.70
N GLY A 107 10.10 6.83 12.92
CA GLY A 107 11.22 7.70 13.20
C GLY A 107 12.54 7.09 12.80
N LYS A 108 13.53 7.96 12.64
CA LYS A 108 14.92 7.61 12.38
C LYS A 108 15.78 8.25 13.44
N VAL A 109 16.76 7.52 13.93
CA VAL A 109 17.84 8.06 14.79
C VAL A 109 19.15 7.78 14.09
N TYR A 110 20.06 8.75 14.11
CA TYR A 110 21.38 8.61 13.55
C TYR A 110 22.41 9.27 14.46
N ALA A 111 23.56 8.64 14.54
CA ALA A 111 24.74 9.18 15.20
C ALA A 111 25.97 8.79 14.39
N GLY A 112 26.97 9.66 14.35
CA GLY A 112 28.20 9.44 13.62
C GLY A 112 29.32 10.31 14.17
N TYR A 113 30.53 9.75 14.18
CA TYR A 113 31.75 10.41 14.60
C TYR A 113 32.80 10.24 13.48
N GLY A 114 33.60 11.27 13.22
CA GLY A 114 34.53 11.32 12.08
C GLY A 114 35.85 11.98 12.42
N TYR A 115 36.76 11.94 11.44
CA TYR A 115 38.10 12.55 11.52
C TYR A 115 38.00 14.05 11.89
N GLU A 116 38.97 14.55 12.66
CA GLU A 116 38.99 15.93 13.22
C GLU A 116 37.86 16.27 14.22
N ASN A 117 37.47 15.33 15.10
CA ASN A 117 36.44 15.55 16.14
C ASN A 117 35.07 15.99 15.59
N LYS A 118 34.78 15.61 14.35
CA LYS A 118 33.50 15.89 13.71
C LYS A 118 32.46 14.92 14.23
N TYR A 119 31.31 15.44 14.67
CA TYR A 119 30.20 14.62 15.14
C TYR A 119 28.89 15.08 14.52
N LYS A 120 27.98 14.11 14.36
CA LYS A 120 26.58 14.34 14.05
C LYS A 120 25.74 13.39 14.87
N ALA A 121 24.70 13.92 15.49
CA ALA A 121 23.67 13.16 16.15
C ALA A 121 22.33 13.81 15.85
N GLY A 122 21.30 13.00 15.69
CA GLY A 122 19.98 13.53 15.47
C GLY A 122 18.96 12.43 15.27
N GLY A 123 17.72 12.86 15.18
CA GLY A 123 16.62 11.98 14.88
C GLY A 123 15.37 12.77 14.56
N SER A 124 14.41 12.04 14.03
CA SER A 124 13.08 12.56 13.75
C SER A 124 12.06 11.50 14.11
N VAL A 125 10.94 11.93 14.68
CA VAL A 125 9.76 11.11 14.92
C VAL A 125 8.57 11.78 14.26
N ASN A 126 7.83 11.02 13.50
CA ASN A 126 6.64 11.46 12.81
C ASN A 126 5.45 10.67 13.34
N PHE A 127 4.37 11.37 13.68
CA PHE A 127 3.12 10.81 14.17
C PHE A 127 2.02 11.08 13.13
N PHE A 128 1.29 10.04 12.77
CA PHE A 128 0.17 10.08 11.81
C PHE A 128 -1.08 9.60 12.52
N ASN A 129 -2.14 10.39 12.44
CA ASN A 129 -3.45 10.01 12.94
C ASN A 129 -4.56 10.56 12.04
N ASN A 130 -5.00 9.75 11.07
CA ASN A 130 -5.94 10.14 10.01
C ASN A 130 -5.44 11.41 9.30
N ASP A 131 -6.13 12.54 9.44
CA ASP A 131 -5.80 13.81 8.80
C ASP A 131 -4.73 14.63 9.56
N ARG A 132 -4.33 14.19 10.76
CA ARG A 132 -3.32 14.88 11.58
C ARG A 132 -1.95 14.27 11.36
N ARG A 133 -0.98 15.11 11.00
CA ARG A 133 0.43 14.74 10.88
C ARG A 133 1.27 15.68 11.74
N LEU A 134 2.11 15.11 12.61
CA LEU A 134 3.02 15.87 13.47
C LEU A 134 4.44 15.31 13.33
N ALA A 135 5.40 16.18 13.01
CA ALA A 135 6.81 15.82 12.94
C ALA A 135 7.60 16.53 14.03
N VAL A 136 8.39 15.77 14.80
CA VAL A 136 9.33 16.28 15.80
C VAL A 136 10.74 15.92 15.36
N ILE A 137 11.58 16.91 15.17
CA ILE A 137 12.94 16.75 14.65
C ILE A 137 13.93 17.41 15.61
N GLY A 138 15.01 16.69 15.93
CA GLY A 138 16.11 17.22 16.74
C GLY A 138 17.44 16.79 16.16
N GLN A 139 18.39 17.72 16.03
CA GLN A 139 19.75 17.41 15.58
C GLN A 139 20.78 18.28 16.30
N SER A 140 21.97 17.71 16.47
CA SER A 140 23.16 18.38 16.98
C SER A 140 24.37 17.91 16.18
N ASN A 141 25.10 18.84 15.56
CA ASN A 141 26.30 18.52 14.79
C ASN A 141 27.23 19.73 14.71
N ASN A 142 28.52 19.48 14.53
CA ASN A 142 29.56 20.52 14.36
C ASN A 142 30.12 20.60 12.93
N ILE A 143 29.42 19.99 11.96
CA ILE A 143 29.78 19.98 10.54
C ILE A 143 28.88 20.90 9.70
N ASN A 144 27.99 21.66 10.35
CA ASN A 144 27.01 22.57 9.76
C ASN A 144 26.17 21.92 8.64
N GLN A 145 25.87 20.62 8.78
CA GLN A 145 25.03 19.89 7.83
C GLN A 145 23.58 19.88 8.31
N GLN A 146 22.68 20.36 7.46
CA GLN A 146 21.25 20.24 7.65
C GLN A 146 20.77 19.01 6.87
N ASN A 147 20.48 17.92 7.59
CA ASN A 147 20.11 16.63 6.98
C ASN A 147 18.59 16.49 6.75
N PHE A 148 17.86 17.61 6.71
CA PHE A 148 16.41 17.66 6.50
C PHE A 148 16.12 18.63 5.37
N SER A 149 15.37 18.19 4.35
CA SER A 149 14.91 19.07 3.29
C SER A 149 13.62 19.80 3.72
N SER A 150 13.39 21.00 3.20
CA SER A 150 12.15 21.74 3.43
C SER A 150 10.94 20.94 2.93
N GLU A 151 11.09 20.16 1.86
CA GLU A 151 10.12 19.22 1.32
C GLU A 151 9.71 18.12 2.31
N ASP A 152 10.63 17.60 3.13
CA ASP A 152 10.31 16.62 4.18
C ASP A 152 9.38 17.21 5.27
N ILE A 153 9.49 18.52 5.51
CA ILE A 153 8.66 19.26 6.47
C ILE A 153 7.32 19.68 5.84
N LEU A 154 7.33 20.05 4.56
CA LEU A 154 6.15 20.52 3.83
C LEU A 154 5.21 19.38 3.41
N GLY A 155 5.71 18.16 3.18
CA GLY A 155 4.90 16.96 2.94
C GLY A 155 4.02 16.53 4.13
N VAL A 156 4.29 17.06 5.33
CA VAL A 156 3.48 16.90 6.54
C VAL A 156 2.31 17.89 6.59
N THR A 157 2.41 19.03 5.88
CA THR A 157 1.38 20.09 5.85
C THR A 157 0.44 20.05 4.65
N GLY A 158 0.67 19.16 3.66
CA GLY A 158 -0.11 19.12 2.43
C GLY A 158 -1.23 18.10 2.45
N SER A 159 -2.45 18.53 2.79
CA SER A 159 -3.76 18.08 2.25
C SER A 159 -4.88 18.78 3.03
N THR A 160 -5.18 20.04 2.68
CA THR A 160 -6.49 20.66 2.93
C THR A 160 -7.22 20.79 1.62
#